data_AF-A0A2E5NYF1-F1
#
_entry.id   AF-A0A2E5NYF1-F1
#
_cell.length_a   1.000
_cell.length_b   1.000
_cell.length_c   1.000
_cell.angle_alpha   90.00
_cell.angle_beta   90.00
_cell.angle_gamma   90.00
#
_symmetry.space_group_name_H-M   'P 1'
#
loop_
_entity.id
_entity.type
_entity.pdbx_description
1 polymer ?
#
loop_
_entity_poly.entity_id
_entity_poly.type
_entity_poly.pdbx_seq_one_letter_code
_entity_poly.pdbx_strand_id
1 'polypeptide(L)'
;MFDSFFGGSSRQTPNRGADLEFQINVSFRDAAFGVPKELKINRMEPCERCNGNKAEPGTEVMECPGCHGEGKVRRTQRTFFGQFEQVTTCPTCQGEKQTVQTACKKCSGRGKERKSRKIEVQIPAGIEHGTKLLIHGEGESGGRGVENGDLYVHIGVEKDKIFDRKGDDVLMIAELNITMAILGGIISVETLDGSSDIEIKPGTQSGTIQRIKGAGIQHIGSSGRRGDQLVELKIITPRKLDEHQRQLMQELAESFGLKRVGKGSGNQHGFFGRFKDAFNGE
;
A
#
# COMPACT_ATOMS: atom_id res chain seq x y z
N MET A 1 -25.45 22.74 -37.04
CA MET A 1 -24.02 23.11 -37.11
C MET A 1 -23.91 24.54 -36.63
N PHE A 2 -22.97 24.79 -35.70
CA PHE A 2 -22.66 26.08 -35.07
C PHE A 2 -23.71 26.65 -34.11
N ASP A 3 -23.62 26.28 -32.83
CA ASP A 3 -23.63 27.27 -31.75
C ASP A 3 -23.09 26.68 -30.44
N SER A 4 -22.51 27.53 -29.58
CA SER A 4 -21.98 27.23 -28.23
C SER A 4 -20.54 26.71 -28.10
N PHE A 5 -19.60 27.43 -28.72
CA PHE A 5 -18.16 27.36 -28.44
C PHE A 5 -17.69 28.56 -27.58
N PHE A 6 -18.36 28.92 -26.48
CA PHE A 6 -17.86 29.95 -25.56
C PHE A 6 -18.26 29.65 -24.11
N GLY A 7 -17.66 28.59 -23.55
CA GLY A 7 -17.69 28.29 -22.12
C GLY A 7 -16.28 28.40 -21.54
N GLY A 8 -15.73 29.62 -21.49
CA GLY A 8 -14.49 29.90 -20.77
C GLY A 8 -14.73 29.72 -19.29
N SER A 9 -14.60 28.49 -18.78
CA SER A 9 -14.56 28.26 -17.34
C SER A 9 -13.34 29.03 -16.80
N SER A 10 -13.64 30.10 -16.07
CA SER A 10 -12.67 30.74 -15.18
C SER A 10 -12.14 29.62 -14.29
N ARG A 11 -10.96 29.11 -14.63
CA ARG A 11 -10.22 28.13 -13.84
C ARG A 11 -9.83 28.87 -12.58
N GLN A 12 -10.73 28.85 -11.60
CA GLN A 12 -10.53 29.42 -10.28
C GLN A 12 -9.33 28.66 -9.71
N THR A 13 -8.17 29.31 -9.69
CA THR A 13 -6.96 28.75 -9.12
C THR A 13 -7.32 28.36 -7.69
N PRO A 14 -7.08 27.10 -7.27
CA PRO A 14 -7.39 26.70 -5.91
C PRO A 14 -6.71 27.69 -4.95
N ASN A 15 -7.46 28.22 -3.98
CA ASN A 15 -6.93 29.05 -2.89
C ASN A 15 -6.09 28.22 -1.89
N ARG A 16 -5.49 27.12 -2.34
CA ARG A 16 -4.68 26.19 -1.55
C ARG A 16 -3.48 25.70 -2.34
N GLY A 17 -2.47 25.22 -1.62
CA GLY A 17 -1.31 24.54 -2.17
C GLY A 17 -1.68 23.24 -2.88
N ALA A 18 -0.74 22.72 -3.67
CA ALA A 18 -0.94 21.45 -4.36
C ALA A 18 -0.95 20.29 -3.35
N ASP A 19 -1.76 19.28 -3.63
CA ASP A 19 -1.78 18.07 -2.83
C ASP A 19 -0.51 17.24 -3.09
N LEU A 20 -0.06 16.50 -2.08
CA LEU A 20 1.06 15.58 -2.16
C LEU A 20 0.56 14.14 -2.07
N GLU A 21 1.18 13.25 -2.83
CA GLU A 21 0.97 11.81 -2.72
C GLU A 21 2.26 11.16 -2.19
N PHE A 22 2.10 10.26 -1.23
CA PHE A 22 3.22 9.53 -0.64
C PHE A 22 2.83 8.07 -0.44
N GLN A 23 3.71 7.14 -0.82
CA GLN A 23 3.47 5.73 -0.63
C GLN A 23 4.32 5.19 0.52
N ILE A 24 3.71 4.41 1.41
CA ILE A 24 4.40 3.64 2.43
C ILE A 24 4.04 2.18 2.34
N ASN A 25 4.99 1.32 2.70
CA ASN A 25 4.72 -0.09 2.92
C ASN A 25 4.77 -0.37 4.42
N VAL A 26 3.83 -1.17 4.89
CA VAL A 26 3.76 -1.65 6.26
C VAL A 26 3.71 -3.17 6.30
N SER A 27 4.20 -3.74 7.38
CA SER A 27 4.10 -5.18 7.60
C SER A 27 2.63 -5.59 7.76
N PHE A 28 2.34 -6.87 7.54
CA PHE A 28 1.01 -7.42 7.78
C PHE A 28 0.55 -7.20 9.23
N ARG A 29 1.46 -7.41 10.20
CA ARG A 29 1.18 -7.18 11.63
C ARG A 29 0.94 -5.71 11.94
N ASP A 30 1.74 -4.80 11.37
CA ASP A 30 1.55 -3.34 11.52
C ASP A 30 0.16 -2.93 10.99
N ALA A 31 -0.28 -3.51 9.86
CA ALA A 31 -1.61 -3.26 9.31
C ALA A 31 -2.74 -3.87 10.17
N ALA A 32 -2.51 -5.03 10.78
CA ALA A 32 -3.49 -5.69 11.64
C ALA A 32 -3.72 -4.92 12.96
N PHE A 33 -2.65 -4.49 13.63
CA PHE A 33 -2.71 -3.86 14.95
C PHE A 33 -2.72 -2.34 14.94
N GLY A 34 -2.32 -1.72 13.83
CA GLY A 34 -2.10 -0.29 13.76
C GLY A 34 -0.77 0.10 14.40
N VAL A 35 -0.16 1.17 13.89
CA VAL A 35 1.15 1.63 14.37
C VAL A 35 1.36 3.11 14.02
N PRO A 36 1.98 3.91 14.90
CA PRO A 36 2.49 5.21 14.52
C PRO A 36 3.67 5.06 13.54
N LYS A 37 3.63 5.77 12.41
CA LYS A 37 4.76 5.88 11.47
C LYS A 37 5.17 7.32 11.27
N GLU A 38 6.48 7.58 11.34
CA GLU A 38 7.07 8.86 10.94
C GLU A 38 7.32 8.87 9.43
N LEU A 39 6.69 9.80 8.71
CA LEU A 39 6.92 10.06 7.30
C LEU A 39 7.87 11.24 7.13
N LYS A 40 8.86 11.12 6.26
CA LYS A 40 9.75 12.21 5.87
C LYS A 40 9.36 12.72 4.50
N ILE A 41 8.70 13.87 4.47
CA ILE A 41 8.28 14.52 3.21
C ILE A 41 9.20 15.70 2.90
N ASN A 42 9.41 15.96 1.61
CA ASN A 42 10.20 17.10 1.14
C ASN A 42 9.30 18.04 0.34
N ARG A 43 8.79 19.08 0.99
CA ARG A 43 7.87 20.06 0.39
C ARG A 43 8.49 21.46 0.27
N MET A 44 7.91 22.29 -0.58
CA MET A 44 8.22 23.71 -0.66
C MET A 44 7.47 24.46 0.44
N GLU A 45 8.20 25.22 1.24
CA GLU A 45 7.63 26.10 2.27
C GLU A 45 8.04 27.54 2.03
N PRO A 46 7.31 28.52 2.60
CA PRO A 46 7.78 29.91 2.64
C PRO A 46 9.18 29.97 3.24
N CYS A 47 10.06 30.74 2.61
CA CYS A 47 11.42 30.90 3.09
C CYS A 47 11.41 31.55 4.47
N GLU A 48 12.02 30.93 5.47
CA GLU A 48 12.00 31.43 6.87
C GLU A 48 12.60 32.82 7.01
N ARG A 49 13.54 33.20 6.13
CA ARG A 49 14.19 34.51 6.22
C ARG A 49 13.27 35.63 5.75
N CYS A 50 12.53 35.43 4.66
CA CYS A 50 11.69 36.47 4.05
C CYS A 50 10.18 36.23 4.26
N ASN A 51 9.80 35.12 4.89
CA ASN A 51 8.41 34.69 5.08
C ASN A 51 7.57 34.74 3.79
N GLY A 52 8.20 34.43 2.65
CA GLY A 52 7.54 34.44 1.35
C GLY A 52 7.50 35.79 0.61
N ASN A 53 7.90 36.89 1.24
CA ASN A 53 7.85 38.22 0.61
C ASN A 53 8.98 38.49 -0.40
N LYS A 54 9.93 37.55 -0.56
CA LYS A 54 11.07 37.58 -1.49
C LYS A 54 12.12 38.67 -1.21
N ALA A 55 11.89 39.57 -0.26
CA ALA A 55 12.79 40.65 0.10
C ALA A 55 13.77 40.23 1.20
N GLU A 56 14.94 40.87 1.21
CA GLU A 56 15.87 40.76 2.32
C GLU A 56 15.30 41.47 3.57
N PRO A 57 15.31 40.86 4.77
CA PRO A 57 14.83 41.51 5.98
C PRO A 57 15.50 42.86 6.21
N GLY A 58 14.70 43.88 6.56
CA GLY A 58 15.17 45.26 6.73
C GLY A 58 15.23 46.08 5.43
N THR A 59 14.76 45.55 4.31
CA THR A 59 14.61 46.30 3.05
C THR A 59 13.14 46.57 2.74
N GLU A 60 12.86 47.71 2.11
CA GLU A 60 11.50 48.11 1.79
C GLU A 60 10.92 47.28 0.63
N VAL A 61 9.69 46.83 0.84
CA VAL A 61 8.87 46.18 -0.19
C VAL A 61 7.96 47.26 -0.74
N MET A 62 8.17 47.64 -2.00
CA MET A 62 7.40 48.70 -2.64
C MET A 62 6.27 48.10 -3.48
N GLU A 63 5.15 48.82 -3.59
CA GLU A 63 4.11 48.44 -4.55
C GLU A 63 4.67 48.47 -5.97
N CYS A 64 4.22 47.52 -6.81
CA CYS A 64 4.73 47.41 -8.16
C CYS A 64 4.32 48.65 -8.98
N PRO A 65 5.27 49.45 -9.50
CA PRO A 65 4.94 50.67 -10.23
C PRO A 65 4.23 50.39 -11.57
N GLY A 66 4.40 49.19 -12.12
CA GLY A 66 3.80 48.81 -13.40
C GLY A 66 2.33 48.37 -13.31
N CYS A 67 1.83 48.05 -12.12
CA CYS A 67 0.43 47.63 -11.93
C CYS A 67 -0.24 48.22 -10.68
N HIS A 68 0.44 49.11 -9.95
CA HIS A 68 -0.06 49.78 -8.74
C HIS A 68 -0.73 48.81 -7.74
N GLY A 69 -0.09 47.67 -7.49
CA GLY A 69 -0.62 46.67 -6.56
C GLY A 69 -1.71 45.73 -7.11
N GLU A 70 -2.13 45.87 -8.37
CA GLU A 70 -3.15 44.99 -8.95
C GLU A 70 -2.60 43.62 -9.38
N GLY A 71 -1.31 43.54 -9.72
CA GLY A 71 -0.64 42.32 -10.19
C GLY A 71 -0.97 41.94 -11.63
N LYS A 72 -1.89 42.65 -12.28
CA LYS A 72 -2.32 42.47 -13.67
C LYS A 72 -2.27 43.81 -14.39
N VAL A 73 -2.10 43.78 -15.71
CA VAL A 73 -2.11 44.97 -16.58
C VAL A 73 -3.02 44.72 -17.78
N ARG A 74 -3.81 45.72 -18.15
CA ARG A 74 -4.66 45.67 -19.35
C ARG A 74 -3.81 46.04 -20.56
N ARG A 75 -3.66 45.11 -21.51
CA ARG A 75 -2.94 45.35 -22.76
C ARG A 75 -3.95 45.45 -23.90
N THR A 76 -4.06 46.65 -24.43
CA THR A 76 -4.89 46.94 -25.59
C THR A 76 -4.11 46.61 -26.87
N GLN A 77 -4.60 45.68 -27.68
CA GLN A 77 -4.04 45.36 -28.99
C GLN A 77 -5.02 45.78 -30.08
N ARG A 78 -4.55 46.60 -31.03
CA ARG A 78 -5.32 46.95 -32.23
C ARG A 78 -5.14 45.85 -33.25
N THR A 79 -6.24 45.23 -33.66
CA THR A 79 -6.30 44.22 -34.71
C THR A 79 -7.11 44.76 -35.89
N PHE A 80 -7.08 44.05 -37.02
CA PHE A 80 -7.87 44.39 -38.21
C PHE A 80 -9.39 44.41 -37.93
N PHE A 81 -9.84 43.75 -36.86
CA PHE A 81 -11.24 43.67 -36.41
C PHE A 81 -11.60 44.69 -35.30
N GLY A 82 -10.69 45.59 -34.93
CA GLY A 82 -10.90 46.60 -33.90
C GLY A 82 -9.95 46.48 -32.71
N GLN A 83 -10.27 47.20 -31.64
CA GLN A 83 -9.49 47.27 -30.42
C GLN A 83 -9.90 46.13 -29.47
N PHE A 84 -8.98 45.20 -29.20
CA PHE A 84 -9.20 44.13 -28.24
C PHE A 84 -8.38 44.39 -26.96
N GLU A 85 -9.03 44.36 -25.80
CA GLU A 85 -8.37 44.48 -24.50
C GLU A 85 -8.19 43.11 -23.88
N GLN A 86 -6.94 42.73 -23.61
CA GLN A 86 -6.62 41.51 -22.88
C GLN A 86 -6.01 41.86 -21.52
N VAL A 87 -6.46 41.18 -20.46
CA VAL A 87 -5.83 41.27 -19.14
C VAL A 87 -4.69 40.27 -19.09
N THR A 88 -3.47 40.77 -18.89
CA THR A 88 -2.27 39.93 -18.77
C THR A 88 -1.63 40.12 -17.40
N THR A 89 -0.90 39.13 -16.90
CA THR A 89 -0.11 39.26 -15.66
C THR A 89 0.92 40.39 -15.83
N CYS A 90 1.09 41.22 -14.80
CA CYS A 90 2.05 42.32 -14.85
C CYS A 90 3.47 41.79 -15.10
N PRO A 91 4.20 42.23 -16.14
CA PRO A 91 5.54 41.72 -16.43
C PRO A 91 6.57 42.16 -15.37
N THR A 92 6.33 43.27 -14.68
CA THR A 92 7.25 43.85 -13.69
C THR A 92 7.25 43.08 -12.36
N CYS A 93 6.07 42.70 -11.84
CA CYS A 93 5.97 41.93 -10.59
C CYS A 93 5.57 40.46 -10.79
N GLN A 94 5.30 40.03 -12.03
CA GLN A 94 4.85 38.69 -12.36
C GLN A 94 3.62 38.21 -11.55
N GLY A 95 2.76 39.16 -11.14
CA GLY A 95 1.55 38.88 -10.35
C GLY A 95 1.70 39.03 -8.84
N GLU A 96 2.92 39.29 -8.33
CA GLU A 96 3.19 39.43 -6.89
C GLU A 96 2.70 40.76 -6.28
N LYS A 97 2.22 41.70 -7.11
CA LYS A 97 1.71 43.04 -6.73
C LYS A 97 2.75 43.99 -6.13
N GLN A 98 3.90 43.47 -5.71
CA GLN A 98 4.98 44.19 -5.07
C GLN A 98 6.30 43.93 -5.79
N THR A 99 7.24 44.86 -5.64
CA THR A 99 8.62 44.78 -6.13
C THR A 99 9.58 44.93 -4.97
N VAL A 100 10.65 44.14 -4.99
CA VAL A 100 11.66 44.11 -3.92
C VAL A 100 12.92 44.82 -4.40
N GLN A 101 13.47 45.73 -3.58
CA GLN A 101 14.75 46.38 -3.91
C GLN A 101 15.92 45.42 -3.79
N THR A 102 15.96 44.65 -2.69
CA THR A 102 16.99 43.64 -2.44
C THR A 102 16.33 42.27 -2.31
N ALA A 103 16.69 41.37 -3.21
CA ALA A 103 16.21 39.99 -3.15
C ALA A 103 16.77 39.26 -1.92
N CYS A 104 15.94 38.43 -1.29
CA CYS A 104 16.35 37.62 -0.14
C CYS A 104 17.53 36.72 -0.49
N LYS A 105 18.61 36.79 0.28
CA LYS A 105 19.85 36.01 0.07
C LYS A 105 19.65 34.50 0.26
N LYS A 106 18.74 34.09 1.16
CA LYS A 106 18.49 32.66 1.48
C LYS A 106 17.78 31.92 0.35
N CYS A 107 16.71 32.50 -0.21
CA CYS A 107 15.94 31.89 -1.29
C CYS A 107 16.27 32.44 -2.69
N SER A 108 17.20 33.39 -2.80
CA SER A 108 17.56 34.11 -4.03
C SER A 108 16.34 34.73 -4.71
N GLY A 109 15.48 35.40 -3.93
CA GLY A 109 14.25 36.03 -4.44
C GLY A 109 13.11 35.07 -4.82
N ARG A 110 13.23 33.74 -4.62
CA ARG A 110 12.14 32.80 -4.92
C ARG A 110 10.97 32.85 -3.92
N GLY A 111 11.21 33.28 -2.68
CA GLY A 111 10.21 33.33 -1.61
C GLY A 111 9.85 31.96 -1.00
N LYS A 112 10.26 30.86 -1.62
CA LYS A 112 10.06 29.50 -1.11
C LYS A 112 11.38 28.75 -1.00
N GLU A 113 11.46 27.80 -0.08
CA GLU A 113 12.61 26.90 0.11
C GLU A 113 12.14 25.47 0.33
N ARG A 114 12.94 24.50 -0.13
CA ARG A 114 12.63 23.08 0.07
C ARG A 114 13.01 22.69 1.48
N LYS A 115 12.07 22.11 2.23
CA LYS A 115 12.31 21.62 3.59
C LYS A 115 11.89 20.16 3.73
N SER A 116 12.66 19.45 4.53
CA SER A 116 12.29 18.10 4.98
C SER A 116 11.47 18.22 6.26
N ARG A 117 10.25 17.68 6.25
CA ARG A 117 9.34 17.63 7.40
C ARG A 117 9.10 16.19 7.80
N LYS A 118 9.10 15.97 9.11
CA LYS A 118 8.70 14.71 9.73
C LYS A 118 7.25 14.85 10.16
N ILE A 119 6.39 13.98 9.65
CA ILE A 119 4.96 13.94 9.98
C ILE A 119 4.71 12.58 10.62
N GLU A 120 4.17 12.58 11.82
CA GLU A 120 3.70 11.34 12.45
C GLU A 120 2.29 11.03 11.97
N VAL A 121 2.12 9.83 11.43
CA VAL A 121 0.84 9.34 10.91
C VAL A 121 0.45 8.12 11.71
N GLN A 122 -0.74 8.17 12.29
CA GLN A 122 -1.34 7.02 12.96
C GLN A 122 -1.99 6.13 11.92
N ILE A 123 -1.42 4.94 11.72
CA ILE A 123 -2.01 3.94 10.84
C ILE A 123 -3.07 3.18 11.65
N PRO A 124 -4.35 3.25 11.28
CA PRO A 124 -5.41 2.56 11.99
C PRO A 124 -5.22 1.04 11.96
N ALA A 125 -5.60 0.37 13.03
CA ALA A 125 -5.73 -1.08 13.07
C ALA A 125 -6.76 -1.56 12.03
N GLY A 126 -6.46 -2.67 11.39
CA GLY A 126 -7.35 -3.28 10.39
C GLY A 126 -7.25 -2.68 8.99
N ILE A 127 -6.27 -1.83 8.71
CA ILE A 127 -6.15 -1.18 7.41
C ILE A 127 -5.89 -2.17 6.28
N GLU A 128 -6.52 -1.98 5.13
CA GLU A 128 -6.37 -2.85 3.96
C GLU A 128 -5.28 -2.35 3.01
N HIS A 129 -4.75 -3.25 2.19
CA HIS A 129 -3.85 -2.89 1.11
C HIS A 129 -4.53 -1.94 0.11
N GLY A 130 -3.84 -0.87 -0.27
CA GLY A 130 -4.35 0.14 -1.19
C GLY A 130 -5.20 1.22 -0.52
N THR A 131 -5.39 1.16 0.79
CA THR A 131 -6.07 2.22 1.55
C THR A 131 -5.31 3.54 1.42
N LYS A 132 -6.07 4.63 1.29
CA LYS A 132 -5.53 5.99 1.25
C LYS A 132 -5.89 6.71 2.55
N LEU A 133 -4.90 7.23 3.26
CA LEU A 133 -5.09 8.13 4.39
C LEU A 133 -4.94 9.57 3.93
N LEU A 134 -5.88 10.43 4.32
CA LEU A 134 -5.84 11.86 4.05
C LEU A 134 -5.34 12.60 5.28
N ILE A 135 -4.30 13.41 5.11
CA ILE A 135 -3.75 14.25 6.16
C ILE A 135 -3.87 15.70 5.72
N HIS A 136 -4.79 16.41 6.37
CA HIS A 136 -5.14 17.77 5.97
C HIS A 136 -4.01 18.76 6.19
N GLY A 137 -3.79 19.66 5.22
CA GLY A 137 -2.83 20.75 5.33
C GLY A 137 -1.34 20.35 5.31
N GLU A 138 -1.05 19.06 5.10
CA GLU A 138 0.31 18.54 5.05
C GLU A 138 0.91 18.41 3.63
N GLY A 139 0.18 18.87 2.61
CA GLY A 139 0.64 18.95 1.22
C GLY A 139 1.64 20.08 0.96
N GLU A 140 1.75 20.51 -0.30
CA GLU A 140 2.63 21.63 -0.67
C GLU A 140 2.11 22.95 -0.10
N SER A 141 3.01 23.90 0.15
CA SER A 141 2.59 25.21 0.64
C SER A 141 1.94 26.05 -0.45
N GLY A 142 0.73 26.53 -0.17
CA GLY A 142 0.01 27.53 -0.98
C GLY A 142 0.77 28.86 -1.09
N GLY A 143 1.66 29.14 -0.13
CA GLY A 143 2.38 30.41 -0.03
C GLY A 143 1.71 31.36 0.95
N ARG A 144 1.96 32.67 0.80
CA ARG A 144 1.54 33.67 1.78
C ARG A 144 0.03 33.88 1.73
N GLY A 145 -0.66 33.58 2.85
CA GLY A 145 -2.11 33.78 3.00
C GLY A 145 -2.96 32.76 2.25
N VAL A 146 -2.37 31.66 1.80
CA VAL A 146 -3.02 30.59 1.03
C VAL A 146 -2.80 29.29 1.82
N GLU A 147 -3.85 28.50 2.03
CA GLU A 147 -3.78 27.25 2.77
C GLU A 147 -2.83 26.26 2.08
N ASN A 148 -2.29 25.30 2.84
CA ASN A 148 -1.52 24.22 2.23
C ASN A 148 -2.46 23.23 1.52
N GLY A 149 -1.91 22.45 0.58
CA GLY A 149 -2.60 21.28 0.07
C GLY A 149 -2.70 20.17 1.12
N ASP A 150 -3.30 19.06 0.75
CA ASP A 150 -3.39 17.87 1.60
C ASP A 150 -2.33 16.82 1.24
N LEU A 151 -2.03 15.92 2.16
CA LEU A 151 -1.16 14.77 1.93
C LEU A 151 -1.97 13.49 1.87
N TYR A 152 -1.95 12.80 0.73
CA TYR A 152 -2.53 11.49 0.51
C TYR A 152 -1.47 10.42 0.71
N VAL A 153 -1.62 9.62 1.75
CA VAL A 153 -0.72 8.50 2.07
C VAL A 153 -1.33 7.20 1.57
N HIS A 154 -0.71 6.60 0.57
CA HIS A 154 -1.08 5.31 0.01
C HIS A 154 -0.40 4.19 0.78
N ILE A 155 -1.18 3.26 1.32
CA ILE A 155 -0.67 2.18 2.15
C ILE A 155 -0.55 0.89 1.34
N GLY A 156 0.69 0.45 1.15
CA GLY A 156 1.04 -0.90 0.78
C GLY A 156 1.09 -1.79 2.02
N VAL A 157 0.47 -2.98 1.98
CA VAL A 157 0.60 -3.97 3.05
C VAL A 157 1.41 -5.11 2.46
N GLU A 158 2.53 -5.42 3.10
CA GLU A 158 3.39 -6.51 2.69
C GLU A 158 2.71 -7.86 2.96
N LYS A 159 2.95 -8.83 2.07
CA LYS A 159 2.45 -10.19 2.26
C LYS A 159 3.16 -10.84 3.43
N ASP A 160 2.40 -11.51 4.29
CA ASP A 160 2.96 -12.34 5.34
C ASP A 160 3.35 -13.72 4.78
N LYS A 161 4.24 -14.43 5.50
CA LYS A 161 4.69 -15.78 5.09
C LYS A 161 3.76 -16.87 5.61
N ILE A 162 3.03 -16.60 6.68
CA ILE A 162 2.22 -17.55 7.43
C ILE A 162 0.73 -17.25 7.23
N PHE A 163 0.38 -15.97 7.18
CA PHE A 163 -1.01 -15.52 7.16
C PHE A 163 -1.44 -14.94 5.81
N ASP A 164 -2.63 -15.34 5.36
CA ASP A 164 -3.33 -14.73 4.24
C ASP A 164 -4.60 -14.04 4.74
N ARG A 165 -4.78 -12.75 4.45
CA ARG A 165 -5.98 -12.00 4.85
C ARG A 165 -7.15 -12.29 3.91
N LYS A 166 -8.33 -12.52 4.47
CA LYS A 166 -9.62 -12.60 3.77
C LYS A 166 -10.66 -11.73 4.50
N GLY A 167 -10.79 -10.48 4.07
CA GLY A 167 -11.61 -9.49 4.79
C GLY A 167 -11.03 -9.26 6.19
N ASP A 168 -11.84 -9.48 7.23
CA ASP A 168 -11.39 -9.39 8.62
C ASP A 168 -10.86 -10.73 9.18
N ASP A 169 -10.96 -11.82 8.42
CA ASP A 169 -10.43 -13.12 8.81
C ASP A 169 -8.99 -13.31 8.32
N VAL A 170 -8.24 -14.18 9.01
CA VAL A 170 -6.90 -14.60 8.58
C VAL A 170 -6.86 -16.11 8.37
N LEU A 171 -6.30 -16.53 7.24
CA LEU A 171 -6.08 -17.91 6.89
C LEU A 171 -4.64 -18.29 7.20
N MET A 172 -4.46 -19.45 7.81
CA MET A 172 -3.16 -20.10 8.01
C MET A 172 -3.29 -21.56 7.57
N ILE A 173 -2.24 -22.11 6.97
CA ILE A 173 -2.14 -23.55 6.71
C ILE A 173 -1.27 -24.18 7.80
N ALA A 174 -1.82 -25.14 8.53
CA ALA A 174 -1.09 -25.94 9.51
C ALA A 174 -0.84 -27.34 8.94
N GLU A 175 0.43 -27.70 8.79
CA GLU A 175 0.81 -29.02 8.28
C GLU A 175 0.81 -30.05 9.41
N LEU A 176 0.09 -31.16 9.19
CA LEU A 176 -0.04 -32.28 10.12
C LEU A 176 0.59 -33.53 9.54
N ASN A 177 1.26 -34.31 10.38
CA ASN A 177 1.65 -35.66 10.00
C ASN A 177 0.42 -36.60 9.99
N ILE A 178 0.54 -37.71 9.27
CA ILE A 178 -0.56 -38.68 9.13
C ILE A 178 -0.99 -39.30 10.46
N THR A 179 -0.05 -39.53 11.40
CA THR A 179 -0.36 -40.16 12.68
C THR A 179 -1.20 -39.24 13.56
N MET A 180 -0.92 -37.94 13.58
CA MET A 180 -1.69 -36.92 14.28
C MET A 180 -3.11 -36.80 13.74
N ALA A 181 -3.27 -36.88 12.41
CA ALA A 181 -4.58 -36.86 11.79
C ALA A 181 -5.42 -38.11 12.14
N ILE A 182 -4.79 -39.28 12.24
CA ILE A 182 -5.45 -40.55 12.60
C ILE A 182 -5.79 -40.59 14.09
N LEU A 183 -4.82 -40.32 14.95
CA LEU A 183 -4.91 -40.53 16.40
C LEU A 183 -5.48 -39.32 17.15
N GLY A 184 -5.47 -38.14 16.53
CA GLY A 184 -5.76 -36.89 17.20
C GLY A 184 -4.63 -36.43 18.13
N GLY A 185 -4.89 -35.34 18.86
CA GLY A 185 -3.96 -34.75 19.82
C GLY A 185 -4.12 -33.24 19.89
N ILE A 186 -3.08 -32.53 20.35
CA ILE A 186 -3.06 -31.07 20.40
C ILE A 186 -1.89 -30.55 19.55
N ILE A 187 -2.13 -29.52 18.74
CA ILE A 187 -1.09 -28.75 18.06
C ILE A 187 -1.08 -27.32 18.57
N SER A 188 0.10 -26.68 18.58
CA SER A 188 0.20 -25.24 18.79
C SER A 188 0.35 -24.55 17.43
N VAL A 189 -0.47 -23.55 17.16
CA VAL A 189 -0.42 -22.75 15.92
C VAL A 189 -0.09 -21.30 16.23
N GLU A 190 0.55 -20.64 15.28
CA GLU A 190 0.77 -19.20 15.36
C GLU A 190 -0.53 -18.44 15.11
N THR A 191 -0.72 -17.36 15.86
CA THR A 191 -1.80 -16.39 15.69
C THR A 191 -1.20 -14.99 15.60
N LEU A 192 -2.02 -13.98 15.31
CA LEU A 192 -1.52 -12.59 15.31
C LEU A 192 -1.05 -12.14 16.70
N ASP A 193 -1.65 -12.69 17.77
CA ASP A 193 -1.42 -12.29 19.16
C ASP A 193 -0.40 -13.17 19.90
N GLY A 194 0.16 -14.19 19.25
CA GLY A 194 1.04 -15.18 19.87
C GLY A 194 0.79 -16.58 19.35
N SER A 195 0.62 -17.56 20.24
CA SER A 195 0.28 -18.95 19.87
C SER A 195 -1.05 -19.38 20.50
N SER A 196 -1.70 -20.36 19.86
CA SER A 196 -2.93 -20.95 20.36
C SER A 196 -2.91 -22.46 20.13
N ASP A 197 -3.37 -23.21 21.13
CA ASP A 197 -3.44 -24.66 21.05
C ASP A 197 -4.80 -25.10 20.49
N ILE A 198 -4.77 -25.99 19.49
CA ILE A 198 -5.95 -26.54 18.84
C ILE A 198 -5.99 -28.04 19.06
N GLU A 199 -7.14 -28.54 19.50
CA GLU A 199 -7.42 -29.97 19.58
C GLU A 199 -7.75 -30.54 18.19
N ILE A 200 -6.99 -31.56 17.79
CA ILE A 200 -7.19 -32.35 16.59
C ILE A 200 -7.94 -33.62 16.97
N LYS A 201 -9.11 -33.81 16.37
CA LYS A 201 -9.93 -35.00 16.60
C LYS A 201 -9.35 -36.19 15.83
N PRO A 202 -9.45 -37.42 16.36
CA PRO A 202 -9.11 -38.62 15.61
C PRO A 202 -9.89 -38.70 14.29
N GLY A 203 -9.22 -39.12 13.21
CA GLY A 203 -9.81 -39.22 11.88
C GLY A 203 -9.99 -37.88 11.14
N THR A 204 -9.30 -36.82 11.57
CA THR A 204 -9.33 -35.51 10.88
C THR A 204 -8.86 -35.65 9.43
N GLN A 205 -9.57 -35.04 8.50
CA GLN A 205 -9.26 -35.09 7.07
C GLN A 205 -8.45 -33.87 6.62
N SER A 206 -7.65 -34.01 5.55
CA SER A 206 -6.93 -32.89 4.96
C SER A 206 -7.92 -31.88 4.37
N GLY A 207 -7.62 -30.59 4.50
CA GLY A 207 -8.51 -29.48 4.12
C GLY A 207 -9.57 -29.15 5.17
N THR A 208 -9.58 -29.85 6.32
CA THR A 208 -10.45 -29.47 7.45
C THR A 208 -10.05 -28.09 7.95
N ILE A 209 -11.03 -27.20 8.15
CA ILE A 209 -10.81 -25.85 8.67
C ILE A 209 -11.19 -25.83 10.15
N GLN A 210 -10.23 -25.47 11.01
CA GLN A 210 -10.47 -25.16 12.41
C GLN A 210 -10.54 -23.65 12.60
N ARG A 211 -11.51 -23.19 13.39
CA ARG A 211 -11.76 -21.75 13.59
C ARG A 211 -11.39 -21.33 15.01
N ILE A 212 -10.47 -20.38 15.12
CA ILE A 212 -10.13 -19.71 16.38
C ILE A 212 -10.88 -18.38 16.41
N LYS A 213 -11.89 -18.30 17.27
CA LYS A 213 -12.77 -17.12 17.35
C LYS A 213 -12.00 -15.90 17.85
N GLY A 214 -12.19 -14.76 17.18
CA GLY A 214 -11.62 -13.46 17.59
C GLY A 214 -10.11 -13.30 17.34
N ALA A 215 -9.46 -14.30 16.73
CA ALA A 215 -8.03 -14.28 16.41
C ALA A 215 -7.72 -13.68 15.01
N GLY A 216 -8.72 -13.10 14.34
CA GLY A 216 -8.56 -12.41 13.06
C GLY A 216 -8.13 -10.95 13.20
N ILE A 217 -8.39 -10.15 12.17
CA ILE A 217 -8.05 -8.73 12.11
C ILE A 217 -9.18 -7.87 12.67
N GLN A 218 -8.82 -6.74 13.28
CA GLN A 218 -9.78 -5.77 13.79
C GLN A 218 -10.53 -5.07 12.65
N HIS A 219 -11.83 -4.86 12.82
CA HIS A 219 -12.62 -4.07 11.88
C HIS A 219 -12.22 -2.59 11.99
N ILE A 220 -11.99 -1.94 10.85
CA ILE A 220 -11.63 -0.52 10.84
C ILE A 220 -12.72 0.35 11.48
N GLY A 221 -12.32 1.26 12.37
CA GLY A 221 -13.25 2.16 13.07
C GLY A 221 -14.08 1.54 14.20
N SER A 222 -13.98 0.23 14.45
CA SER A 222 -14.64 -0.44 15.58
C SER A 222 -13.62 -0.92 16.60
N SER A 223 -13.72 -0.43 17.83
CA SER A 223 -12.89 -0.94 18.93
C SER A 223 -13.45 -2.27 19.43
N GLY A 224 -12.66 -3.34 19.37
CA GLY A 224 -12.98 -4.63 20.00
C GLY A 224 -13.69 -5.68 19.13
N ARG A 225 -14.10 -5.36 17.89
CA ARG A 225 -14.62 -6.37 16.95
C ARG A 225 -13.49 -6.86 16.05
N ARG A 226 -13.17 -8.14 16.14
CA ARG A 226 -12.19 -8.84 15.28
C ARG A 226 -12.89 -9.94 14.48
N GLY A 227 -12.34 -10.25 13.31
CA GLY A 227 -12.66 -11.50 12.62
C GLY A 227 -12.05 -12.71 13.33
N ASP A 228 -12.06 -13.83 12.64
CA ASP A 228 -11.57 -15.11 13.14
C ASP A 228 -10.29 -15.53 12.41
N GLN A 229 -9.52 -16.43 13.04
CA GLN A 229 -8.46 -17.15 12.34
C GLN A 229 -8.99 -18.50 11.87
N LEU A 230 -8.82 -18.78 10.58
CA LEU A 230 -9.15 -20.03 9.92
C LEU A 230 -7.85 -20.80 9.70
N VAL A 231 -7.75 -21.97 10.33
CA VAL A 231 -6.59 -22.84 10.21
C VAL A 231 -6.98 -24.03 9.32
N GLU A 232 -6.46 -24.05 8.10
CA GLU A 232 -6.61 -25.18 7.19
C GLU A 232 -5.58 -26.25 7.56
N LEU A 233 -6.07 -27.43 7.93
CA LEU A 233 -5.25 -28.57 8.30
C LEU A 233 -4.83 -29.35 7.05
N LYS A 234 -3.54 -29.38 6.75
CA LYS A 234 -3.00 -30.08 5.58
C LYS A 234 -2.22 -31.31 6.03
N ILE A 235 -2.71 -32.50 5.68
CA ILE A 235 -2.02 -33.74 6.04
C ILE A 235 -0.88 -34.00 5.06
N ILE A 236 0.32 -34.15 5.58
CA ILE A 236 1.54 -34.42 4.82
C ILE A 236 1.91 -35.89 4.95
N THR A 237 1.95 -36.57 3.81
CA THR A 237 2.47 -37.94 3.72
C THR A 237 4.00 -37.93 3.74
N PRO A 238 4.65 -38.69 4.64
CA PRO A 238 6.12 -38.79 4.68
C PRO A 238 6.68 -39.32 3.35
N ARG A 239 7.74 -38.69 2.85
CA ARG A 239 8.41 -39.10 1.58
C ARG A 239 9.43 -40.22 1.76
N LYS A 240 9.94 -40.39 2.99
CA LYS A 240 10.95 -41.40 3.34
C LYS A 240 10.53 -42.03 4.65
N LEU A 241 10.64 -43.35 4.71
CA LEU A 241 10.40 -44.14 5.92
C LEU A 241 11.64 -45.02 6.14
N ASP A 242 12.08 -45.10 7.39
CA ASP A 242 13.04 -46.11 7.81
C ASP A 242 12.39 -47.52 7.81
N GLU A 243 13.20 -48.55 8.07
CA GLU A 243 12.72 -49.93 7.97
C GLU A 243 11.64 -50.25 9.02
N HIS A 244 11.80 -49.71 10.23
CA HIS A 244 10.83 -49.93 11.31
C HIS A 244 9.50 -49.24 11.01
N GLN A 245 9.52 -47.97 10.58
CA GLN A 245 8.35 -47.21 10.16
C GLN A 245 7.64 -47.86 8.97
N ARG A 246 8.39 -48.40 8.01
CA ARG A 246 7.83 -49.13 6.87
C ARG A 246 7.12 -50.40 7.32
N GLN A 247 7.70 -51.15 8.26
CA GLN A 247 7.07 -52.34 8.82
C GLN A 247 5.75 -51.99 9.53
N LEU A 248 5.74 -50.95 10.38
CA LEU A 248 4.52 -50.49 11.05
C LEU A 248 3.41 -50.09 10.06
N MET A 249 3.77 -49.42 8.96
CA MET A 249 2.79 -49.06 7.92
C MET A 249 2.28 -50.28 7.15
N GLN A 250 3.08 -51.33 6.99
CA GLN A 250 2.63 -52.60 6.38
C GLN A 250 1.66 -53.33 7.30
N GLU A 251 1.97 -53.44 8.59
CA GLU A 251 1.08 -54.06 9.59
C GLU A 251 -0.27 -53.30 9.66
N LEU A 252 -0.22 -51.97 9.63
CA LEU A 252 -1.42 -51.14 9.56
C LEU A 252 -2.22 -51.40 8.26
N ALA A 253 -1.56 -51.47 7.11
CA ALA A 253 -2.22 -51.79 5.84
C ALA A 253 -2.89 -53.17 5.87
N GLU A 254 -2.22 -54.19 6.41
CA GLU A 254 -2.77 -55.53 6.56
C GLU A 254 -3.99 -55.55 7.48
N SER A 255 -3.99 -54.78 8.57
CA SER A 255 -5.14 -54.64 9.48
C SER A 255 -6.38 -54.04 8.79
N PHE A 256 -6.20 -53.19 7.78
CA PHE A 256 -7.28 -52.66 6.94
C PHE A 256 -7.69 -53.62 5.82
N GLY A 257 -7.10 -54.82 5.75
CA GLY A 257 -7.33 -55.78 4.68
C GLY A 257 -6.71 -55.36 3.34
N LEU A 258 -5.83 -54.36 3.33
CA LEU A 258 -5.08 -53.94 2.15
C LEU A 258 -3.97 -54.97 1.90
N LYS A 259 -4.31 -56.05 1.20
CA LYS A 259 -3.30 -56.97 0.66
C LYS A 259 -2.35 -56.16 -0.22
N ARG A 260 -1.04 -56.39 -0.12
CA ARG A 260 -0.02 -55.79 -1.00
C ARG A 260 -0.62 -55.70 -2.40
N VAL A 261 -0.85 -54.48 -2.89
CA VAL A 261 -1.10 -54.27 -4.31
C VAL A 261 0.06 -54.97 -4.99
N GLY A 262 -0.24 -56.08 -5.66
CA GLY A 262 0.77 -56.97 -6.21
C GLY A 262 1.74 -56.16 -7.08
N LYS A 263 2.92 -56.72 -7.32
CA LYS A 263 3.79 -56.30 -8.43
C LYS A 263 2.95 -56.24 -9.72
N GLY A 264 2.32 -55.11 -10.03
CA GLY A 264 1.25 -55.06 -11.03
C GLY A 264 0.48 -53.75 -11.17
N SER A 265 0.66 -52.75 -10.29
CA SER A 265 0.14 -51.38 -10.49
C SER A 265 1.21 -50.42 -11.02
N GLY A 266 2.11 -50.93 -11.85
CA GLY A 266 2.99 -50.12 -12.68
C GLY A 266 2.79 -50.57 -14.12
N ASN A 267 2.36 -49.65 -14.97
CA ASN A 267 2.40 -49.79 -16.43
C ASN A 267 3.73 -50.42 -16.86
N GLN A 268 3.74 -51.73 -17.12
CA GLN A 268 4.78 -52.40 -17.90
C GLN A 268 4.42 -52.39 -19.38
N HIS A 269 3.95 -51.23 -19.87
CA HIS A 269 3.98 -50.94 -21.29
C HIS A 269 4.65 -49.59 -21.53
N GLY A 270 5.87 -49.69 -22.07
CA GLY A 270 6.34 -48.76 -23.08
C GLY A 270 7.21 -47.61 -22.59
N PHE A 271 8.52 -47.84 -22.50
CA PHE A 271 9.47 -46.89 -23.11
C PHE A 271 10.85 -47.49 -23.46
N PHE A 272 11.20 -48.71 -23.02
CA PHE A 272 12.50 -49.34 -23.37
C PHE A 272 12.40 -50.70 -24.06
N GLY A 273 11.21 -51.10 -24.54
CA GLY A 273 10.99 -52.34 -25.27
C GLY A 273 11.00 -52.23 -26.81
N ARG A 274 11.05 -51.02 -27.40
CA ARG A 274 10.94 -50.82 -28.86
C ARG A 274 12.26 -50.64 -29.60
N PHE A 275 13.41 -50.86 -28.96
CA PHE A 275 14.72 -50.71 -29.61
C PHE A 275 15.49 -52.02 -29.82
N LYS A 276 14.91 -53.18 -29.46
CA LYS A 276 15.58 -54.49 -29.61
C LYS A 276 14.98 -55.42 -30.66
N ASP A 277 13.88 -55.03 -31.30
CA ASP A 277 13.24 -55.79 -32.39
C ASP A 277 13.48 -55.20 -33.78
N ALA A 278 14.43 -54.27 -33.92
CA ALA A 278 14.80 -53.65 -35.20
C ALA A 278 16.24 -53.98 -35.67
N PHE A 279 16.93 -54.91 -35.00
CA PHE A 279 18.32 -55.30 -35.34
C PHE A 279 18.55 -56.81 -35.47
N ASN A 280 17.50 -57.64 -35.45
CA ASN A 280 17.58 -59.07 -35.77
C ASN A 280 16.52 -59.45 -36.82
N GLY A 281 16.68 -58.87 -38.01
CA GLY A 281 15.81 -59.09 -39.17
C GLY A 281 16.51 -58.76 -40.48
N GLU A 282 17.71 -59.33 -40.67
CA GLU A 282 18.36 -59.86 -41.90
C GLU A 282 19.86 -60.05 -41.65
#